data_AF-A0A8T4S6R3-F1
#
_entry.id   AF-A0A8T4S6R3-F1
#
_cell.length_a   1.000
_cell.length_b   1.000
_cell.length_c   1.000
_cell.angle_alpha   90.00
_cell.angle_beta   90.00
_cell.angle_gamma   90.00
#
_symmetry.space_group_name_H-M   'P 1'
#
loop_
_entity.id
_entity.type
_entity.pdbx_description
1 polymer ?
#
loop_
_entity_poly.entity_id
_entity_poly.type
_entity_poly.pdbx_seq_one_letter_code
_entity_poly.pdbx_strand_id
1 'polypeptide(L)'
;MKKIGALVLFVIILNIDVTAQDNAPPVAVAGGDVTTTSGKIIVIDAFQSYDIDNDIDDSSFRWYENEQQIGTGKILRISYPRTGRHFVTLKITDFIGLSAADVISIKVKEKETCKGTNAIYFPEDTICNNKWPSRDGDLMYINSEDYSCNLIEVCSDDLDYIVEDSIKCCSRADLNSPLKESACDFALQKSNGNFKKCQALYVTKGLGTDQVYMKDYLEAEMCCSAVGSLCRNTKNFYSFRPLPNSAPTIDIKKLKCGSSPENNIPGEWISDIDLGKNNLALVDLPAHVTINKLRAGTCVDFSLALTTLLRKIGYTTSEVYTVSTSNHAFNLVKFPLDKKFTLIDTTGTSQDIRMGKTPSSYKYCEELDKCWNDLGQVACPGLSNIFACENTPEDFLKKTERTKFTIKDKTKKLVRAIKAEAQF
;
A
#
# COMPACT_ATOMS: atom_id res chain seq x y z
N MET A 1 -34.58 -14.30 92.58
CA MET A 1 -34.56 -13.24 91.55
C MET A 1 -33.80 -13.74 90.32
N LYS A 2 -34.49 -14.07 89.22
CA LYS A 2 -33.86 -14.19 87.89
C LYS A 2 -34.90 -13.69 86.88
N LYS A 3 -34.56 -12.58 86.23
CA LYS A 3 -35.42 -11.85 85.28
C LYS A 3 -35.59 -12.67 84.01
N ILE A 4 -36.84 -12.82 83.58
CA ILE A 4 -37.20 -13.29 82.23
C ILE A 4 -37.00 -12.09 81.30
N GLY A 5 -35.98 -12.13 80.46
CA GLY A 5 -35.80 -11.16 79.37
C GLY A 5 -36.31 -11.80 78.08
N ALA A 6 -37.46 -11.35 77.60
CA ALA A 6 -37.93 -11.70 76.26
C ALA A 6 -37.07 -10.95 75.24
N LEU A 7 -36.27 -11.69 74.46
CA LEU A 7 -35.52 -11.15 73.34
C LEU A 7 -36.46 -11.05 72.14
N VAL A 8 -36.96 -9.84 71.84
CA VAL A 8 -37.75 -9.58 70.63
C VAL A 8 -36.76 -9.44 69.47
N LEU A 9 -36.71 -10.47 68.62
CA LEU A 9 -35.92 -10.46 67.39
C LEU A 9 -36.69 -9.64 66.34
N PHE A 10 -36.31 -8.37 66.13
CA PHE A 10 -36.79 -7.59 65.00
C PHE A 10 -36.06 -8.06 63.74
N VAL A 11 -36.75 -8.82 62.90
CA VAL A 11 -36.30 -9.09 61.54
C VAL A 11 -36.62 -7.85 60.72
N ILE A 12 -35.61 -7.04 60.43
CA ILE A 12 -35.73 -5.95 59.44
C ILE A 12 -35.64 -6.61 58.07
N ILE A 13 -36.78 -6.80 57.42
CA ILE A 13 -36.82 -7.15 56.00
C ILE A 13 -36.54 -5.85 55.24
N LEU A 14 -35.29 -5.66 54.83
CA LEU A 14 -34.94 -4.67 53.82
C LEU A 14 -35.48 -5.16 52.48
N ASN A 15 -36.61 -4.62 52.04
CA ASN A 15 -37.01 -4.71 50.65
C ASN A 15 -36.06 -3.82 49.85
N ILE A 16 -35.02 -4.43 49.29
CA ILE A 16 -34.21 -3.80 48.25
C ILE A 16 -35.07 -3.89 46.98
N ASP A 17 -35.80 -2.83 46.66
CA ASP A 17 -36.31 -2.65 45.30
C ASP A 17 -35.11 -2.40 44.39
N VAL A 18 -34.61 -3.48 43.78
CA VAL A 18 -33.72 -3.38 42.63
C VAL A 18 -34.55 -2.76 41.51
N THR A 19 -34.45 -1.44 41.36
CA THR A 19 -34.93 -0.78 40.15
C THR A 19 -34.17 -1.41 39.00
N ALA A 20 -34.88 -2.12 38.11
CA ALA A 20 -34.31 -2.57 36.85
C ALA A 20 -33.73 -1.32 36.17
N GLN A 21 -32.42 -1.31 35.97
CA GLN A 21 -31.78 -0.30 35.14
C GLN A 21 -32.47 -0.37 33.78
N ASP A 22 -32.96 0.77 33.30
CA ASP A 22 -33.61 0.88 31.99
C ASP A 22 -32.54 0.63 30.93
N ASN A 23 -32.47 -0.58 30.40
CA ASN A 23 -31.47 -0.98 29.41
C ASN A 23 -31.91 -0.45 28.04
N ALA A 24 -31.03 0.27 27.37
CA ALA A 24 -31.27 0.68 26.00
C ALA A 24 -30.92 -0.46 25.03
N PRO A 25 -31.56 -0.53 23.85
CA PRO A 25 -31.08 -1.40 22.79
C PRO A 25 -29.74 -0.89 22.22
N PRO A 26 -28.92 -1.78 21.65
CA PRO A 26 -27.66 -1.38 21.03
C PRO A 26 -27.89 -0.52 19.78
N VAL A 27 -26.84 0.15 19.33
CA VAL A 27 -26.80 0.85 18.04
C VAL A 27 -25.94 0.05 17.07
N ALA A 28 -26.58 -0.50 16.03
CA ALA A 28 -25.91 -1.21 14.95
C ALA A 28 -25.44 -0.24 13.87
N VAL A 29 -24.16 -0.34 13.50
CA VAL A 29 -23.54 0.41 12.41
C VAL A 29 -22.73 -0.56 11.57
N ALA A 30 -23.29 -0.97 10.42
CA ALA A 30 -22.70 -1.90 9.47
C ALA A 30 -21.75 -1.22 8.45
N GLY A 31 -21.73 0.11 8.42
CA GLY A 31 -20.91 0.90 7.50
C GLY A 31 -21.70 1.39 6.29
N GLY A 32 -20.98 1.83 5.25
CA GLY A 32 -21.59 2.35 4.03
C GLY A 32 -21.77 1.29 2.95
N ASP A 33 -22.60 1.62 1.95
CA ASP A 33 -22.76 0.82 0.73
C ASP A 33 -21.42 0.62 0.01
N VAL A 34 -21.22 -0.59 -0.52
CA VAL A 34 -19.99 -1.00 -1.21
C VAL A 34 -20.26 -1.23 -2.68
N THR A 35 -19.37 -0.74 -3.54
CA THR A 35 -19.30 -1.14 -4.94
C THR A 35 -17.97 -1.84 -5.19
N THR A 36 -18.00 -3.03 -5.77
CA THR A 36 -16.80 -3.85 -6.01
C THR A 36 -16.94 -4.64 -7.31
N THR A 37 -15.86 -5.32 -7.72
CA THR A 37 -15.84 -6.31 -8.79
C THR A 37 -15.97 -7.74 -8.23
N SER A 38 -16.33 -8.68 -9.10
CA SER A 38 -16.50 -10.09 -8.74
C SER A 38 -15.22 -10.72 -8.18
N GLY A 39 -15.34 -11.54 -7.13
CA GLY A 39 -14.24 -12.30 -6.52
C GLY A 39 -13.41 -11.52 -5.50
N LYS A 40 -13.49 -10.18 -5.48
CA LYS A 40 -12.76 -9.35 -4.51
C LYS A 40 -13.29 -9.57 -3.09
N ILE A 41 -12.37 -9.72 -2.13
CA ILE A 41 -12.72 -9.78 -0.71
C ILE A 41 -13.21 -8.40 -0.27
N ILE A 42 -14.43 -8.38 0.26
CA ILE A 42 -15.06 -7.24 0.91
C ILE A 42 -14.92 -7.44 2.41
N VAL A 43 -14.42 -6.41 3.10
CA VAL A 43 -14.33 -6.37 4.56
C VAL A 43 -15.33 -5.34 5.04
N ILE A 44 -16.25 -5.78 5.90
CA ILE A 44 -17.25 -4.94 6.52
C ILE A 44 -16.94 -4.94 8.01
N ASP A 45 -16.84 -3.75 8.60
CA ASP A 45 -16.51 -3.57 10.01
C ASP A 45 -17.63 -2.85 10.77
N ALA A 46 -17.91 -3.35 11.97
CA ALA A 46 -18.95 -2.84 12.86
C ALA A 46 -18.36 -2.08 14.06
N PHE A 47 -17.14 -1.53 13.96
CA PHE A 47 -16.47 -0.88 15.10
C PHE A 47 -17.14 0.40 15.59
N GLN A 48 -18.01 0.99 14.77
CA GLN A 48 -18.79 2.16 15.14
C GLN A 48 -20.10 1.79 15.87
N SER A 49 -20.41 0.49 15.98
CA SER A 49 -21.54 0.03 16.80
C SER A 49 -21.21 0.15 18.27
N TYR A 50 -22.21 0.48 19.08
CA TYR A 50 -22.05 0.65 20.52
C TYR A 50 -23.33 0.32 21.28
N ASP A 51 -23.18 0.05 22.57
CA ASP A 51 -24.27 0.03 23.52
C ASP A 51 -23.94 1.03 24.64
N ILE A 52 -24.93 1.81 25.11
CA ILE A 52 -24.71 2.84 26.14
C ILE A 52 -24.52 2.23 27.53
N ASP A 53 -25.11 1.05 27.77
CA ASP A 53 -25.03 0.27 28.99
C ASP A 53 -23.79 -0.66 29.00
N ASN A 54 -23.06 -0.75 27.87
CA ASN A 54 -21.85 -1.55 27.67
C ASN A 54 -22.06 -3.06 27.87
N ASP A 55 -23.20 -3.59 27.45
CA ASP A 55 -23.61 -4.98 27.59
C ASP A 55 -23.56 -5.78 26.26
N ILE A 56 -22.62 -5.39 25.38
CA ILE A 56 -22.30 -6.10 24.14
C ILE A 56 -20.83 -6.52 24.10
N ASP A 57 -20.56 -7.70 23.54
CA ASP A 57 -19.21 -8.16 23.21
C ASP A 57 -19.14 -8.70 21.78
N ASP A 58 -18.02 -9.28 21.36
CA ASP A 58 -17.88 -9.82 20.00
C ASP A 58 -18.90 -10.94 19.69
N SER A 59 -19.42 -11.62 20.72
CA SER A 59 -20.45 -12.65 20.58
C SER A 59 -21.86 -12.07 20.38
N SER A 60 -22.07 -10.77 20.57
CA SER A 60 -23.33 -10.06 20.29
C SER A 60 -23.58 -9.83 18.79
N PHE A 61 -22.54 -9.91 17.95
CA PHE A 61 -22.62 -9.52 16.54
C PHE A 61 -22.93 -10.72 15.63
N ARG A 62 -23.95 -10.58 14.79
CA ARG A 62 -24.36 -11.58 13.79
C ARG A 62 -24.62 -10.89 12.44
N TRP A 63 -24.16 -11.54 11.37
CA TRP A 63 -24.35 -11.07 10.01
C TRP A 63 -25.27 -12.00 9.25
N TYR A 64 -26.20 -11.44 8.48
CA TYR A 64 -27.20 -12.18 7.72
C TYR A 64 -27.26 -11.71 6.26
N GLU A 65 -27.55 -12.64 5.36
CA GLU A 65 -28.01 -12.37 4.00
C GLU A 65 -29.17 -13.33 3.70
N ASN A 66 -30.30 -12.80 3.22
CA ASN A 66 -31.52 -13.58 2.98
C ASN A 66 -31.93 -14.45 4.20
N GLU A 67 -31.92 -13.85 5.40
CA GLU A 67 -32.23 -14.51 6.69
C GLU A 67 -31.26 -15.63 7.12
N GLN A 68 -30.28 -15.98 6.28
CA GLN A 68 -29.24 -16.94 6.62
C GLN A 68 -28.08 -16.24 7.31
N GLN A 69 -27.64 -16.77 8.44
CA GLN A 69 -26.44 -16.27 9.12
C GLN A 69 -25.19 -16.59 8.28
N ILE A 70 -24.40 -15.57 7.95
CA ILE A 70 -23.19 -15.67 7.12
C ILE A 70 -21.91 -15.35 7.89
N GLY A 71 -22.01 -14.83 9.11
CA GLY A 71 -20.84 -14.54 9.94
C GLY A 71 -21.17 -14.07 11.35
N THR A 72 -20.13 -13.93 12.16
CA THR A 72 -20.18 -13.48 13.56
C THR A 72 -19.04 -12.50 13.85
N GLY A 73 -19.12 -11.78 14.96
CA GLY A 73 -18.11 -10.80 15.36
C GLY A 73 -18.21 -9.48 14.62
N LYS A 74 -17.38 -8.52 15.03
CA LYS A 74 -17.38 -7.15 14.49
C LYS A 74 -16.89 -7.02 13.05
N ILE A 75 -16.28 -8.06 12.48
CA ILE A 75 -15.68 -8.03 11.15
C ILE A 75 -16.24 -9.17 10.32
N LEU A 76 -16.88 -8.83 9.20
CA LEU A 76 -17.32 -9.78 8.19
C LEU A 76 -16.41 -9.71 6.97
N ARG A 77 -15.94 -10.86 6.50
CA ARG A 77 -15.23 -11.00 5.22
C ARG A 77 -16.06 -11.85 4.29
N ILE A 78 -16.42 -11.29 3.14
CA ILE A 78 -17.23 -11.97 2.13
C ILE A 78 -16.72 -11.65 0.73
N SER A 79 -17.05 -12.50 -0.23
CA SER A 79 -16.80 -12.24 -1.65
C SER A 79 -17.95 -12.83 -2.46
N TYR A 80 -18.21 -12.23 -3.61
CA TYR A 80 -19.25 -12.69 -4.52
C TYR A 80 -18.64 -13.01 -5.88
N PRO A 81 -18.78 -14.25 -6.37
CA PRO A 81 -18.17 -14.65 -7.65
C PRO A 81 -18.93 -14.13 -8.87
N ARG A 82 -20.14 -13.58 -8.68
CA ARG A 82 -21.00 -13.11 -9.77
C ARG A 82 -21.47 -11.69 -9.51
N THR A 83 -21.71 -10.94 -10.58
CA THR A 83 -22.31 -9.62 -10.50
C THR A 83 -23.70 -9.66 -9.92
N GLY A 84 -24.11 -8.60 -9.24
CA GLY A 84 -25.40 -8.53 -8.59
C GLY A 84 -25.45 -7.46 -7.53
N ARG A 85 -26.62 -7.34 -6.90
CA ARG A 85 -26.80 -6.53 -5.71
C ARG A 85 -27.14 -7.47 -4.55
N HIS A 86 -26.41 -7.31 -3.47
CA HIS A 86 -26.52 -8.07 -2.24
C HIS A 86 -26.90 -7.14 -1.09
N PHE A 87 -27.67 -7.65 -0.14
CA PHE A 87 -28.07 -6.91 1.06
C PHE A 87 -27.60 -7.70 2.27
N VAL A 88 -26.69 -7.11 3.02
CA VAL A 88 -26.10 -7.73 4.20
C VAL A 88 -26.58 -6.99 5.43
N THR A 89 -27.18 -7.72 6.36
CA THR A 89 -27.74 -7.20 7.60
C THR A 89 -26.80 -7.51 8.76
N LEU A 90 -26.33 -6.48 9.44
CA LEU A 90 -25.78 -6.60 10.79
C LEU A 90 -26.94 -6.66 11.77
N LYS A 91 -26.94 -7.62 12.68
CA LYS A 91 -27.81 -7.65 13.87
C LYS A 91 -26.94 -7.77 15.12
N ILE A 92 -27.19 -6.90 16.09
CA ILE A 92 -26.53 -6.91 17.40
C ILE A 92 -27.59 -7.20 18.43
N THR A 93 -27.34 -8.16 19.32
CA THR A 93 -28.18 -8.46 20.47
C THR A 93 -27.37 -8.31 21.76
N ASP A 94 -27.88 -7.53 22.71
CA ASP A 94 -27.27 -7.35 24.01
C ASP A 94 -27.44 -8.57 24.94
N PHE A 95 -26.86 -8.52 26.14
CA PHE A 95 -26.92 -9.64 27.09
C PHE A 95 -28.30 -9.88 27.72
N ILE A 96 -29.24 -8.95 27.60
CA ILE A 96 -30.61 -9.10 28.12
C ILE A 96 -31.65 -9.37 27.02
N GLY A 97 -31.23 -9.37 25.75
CA GLY A 97 -32.01 -9.77 24.59
C GLY A 97 -32.56 -8.63 23.73
N LEU A 98 -32.27 -7.35 23.99
CA LEU A 98 -32.65 -6.28 23.07
C LEU A 98 -31.73 -6.31 21.85
N SER A 99 -32.24 -5.85 20.70
CA SER A 99 -31.47 -5.91 19.47
C SER A 99 -31.72 -4.74 18.54
N ALA A 100 -30.70 -4.43 17.74
CA ALA A 100 -30.77 -3.48 16.63
C ALA A 100 -30.14 -4.09 15.39
N ALA A 101 -30.47 -3.52 14.24
CA ALA A 101 -29.93 -3.97 12.96
C ALA A 101 -29.63 -2.80 12.03
N ASP A 102 -28.67 -3.01 11.14
CA ASP A 102 -28.30 -2.10 10.07
C ASP A 102 -28.04 -2.90 8.78
N VAL A 103 -28.29 -2.31 7.62
CA VAL A 103 -28.24 -3.00 6.32
C VAL A 103 -27.36 -2.21 5.37
N ILE A 104 -26.42 -2.90 4.73
CA ILE A 104 -25.63 -2.34 3.65
C ILE A 104 -25.99 -2.99 2.31
N SER A 105 -25.90 -2.21 1.23
CA SER A 105 -25.99 -2.71 -0.13
C SER A 105 -24.61 -2.90 -0.74
N ILE A 106 -24.36 -4.09 -1.28
CA ILE A 106 -23.13 -4.43 -1.98
C ILE A 106 -23.47 -4.62 -3.46
N LYS A 107 -22.95 -3.73 -4.31
CA LYS A 107 -23.08 -3.81 -5.76
C LYS A 107 -21.81 -4.41 -6.37
N VAL A 108 -21.94 -5.63 -6.88
CA VAL A 108 -20.87 -6.35 -7.58
C VAL A 108 -21.03 -6.11 -9.07
N LYS A 109 -19.99 -5.56 -9.69
CA LYS A 109 -19.93 -5.21 -11.11
C LYS A 109 -18.98 -6.14 -11.87
N GLU A 110 -19.12 -6.13 -13.19
CA GLU A 110 -18.15 -6.75 -14.07
C GLU A 110 -16.78 -6.07 -13.96
N LYS A 111 -15.74 -6.84 -14.24
CA LYS A 111 -14.36 -6.37 -14.31
C LYS A 111 -14.15 -5.62 -15.63
N GLU A 112 -13.99 -4.29 -15.57
CA GLU A 112 -13.85 -3.45 -16.76
C GLU A 112 -12.39 -3.12 -17.15
N THR A 113 -11.45 -3.24 -16.21
CA THR A 113 -10.00 -3.08 -16.44
C THR A 113 -9.27 -4.38 -16.08
N CYS A 114 -7.99 -4.51 -16.47
CA CYS A 114 -7.24 -5.75 -16.30
C CYS A 114 -7.91 -6.99 -16.94
N LYS A 115 -8.73 -6.80 -17.98
CA LYS A 115 -9.59 -7.85 -18.58
C LYS A 115 -8.81 -9.07 -19.08
N GLY A 116 -7.56 -8.88 -19.49
CA GLY A 116 -6.69 -9.94 -19.98
C GLY A 116 -6.07 -10.82 -18.87
N THR A 117 -6.45 -10.61 -17.60
CA THR A 117 -5.79 -11.25 -16.47
C THR A 117 -6.77 -11.78 -15.43
N ASN A 118 -6.28 -12.66 -14.55
CA ASN A 118 -7.03 -13.15 -13.39
C ASN A 118 -6.91 -12.25 -12.16
N ALA A 119 -6.33 -11.04 -12.30
CA ALA A 119 -6.14 -10.16 -11.15
C ALA A 119 -7.49 -9.79 -10.51
N ILE A 120 -7.57 -9.97 -9.20
CA ILE A 120 -8.71 -9.65 -8.34
C ILE A 120 -8.56 -8.23 -7.80
N TYR A 121 -7.33 -7.82 -7.48
CA TYR A 121 -7.03 -6.51 -6.91
C TYR A 121 -6.34 -5.62 -7.94
N PHE A 122 -7.00 -4.54 -8.31
CA PHE A 122 -6.51 -3.55 -9.26
C PHE A 122 -7.23 -2.22 -9.00
N PRO A 123 -6.65 -1.08 -9.38
CA PRO A 123 -7.34 0.19 -9.31
C PRO A 123 -8.25 0.39 -10.53
N GLU A 124 -9.45 0.90 -10.30
CA GLU A 124 -10.45 1.14 -11.35
C GLU A 124 -10.03 2.22 -12.36
N ASP A 125 -9.13 3.13 -11.98
CA ASP A 125 -8.61 4.22 -12.83
C ASP A 125 -7.32 3.84 -13.58
N THR A 126 -6.96 2.55 -13.65
CA THR A 126 -5.81 2.10 -14.46
C THR A 126 -6.12 2.06 -15.95
N ILE A 127 -5.07 2.26 -16.75
CA ILE A 127 -5.07 1.99 -18.20
C ILE A 127 -4.55 0.60 -18.56
N CYS A 128 -3.96 -0.11 -17.60
CA CYS A 128 -3.39 -1.44 -17.82
C CYS A 128 -4.50 -2.47 -18.02
N ASN A 129 -4.29 -3.41 -18.95
CA ASN A 129 -5.24 -4.47 -19.25
C ASN A 129 -4.64 -5.88 -19.26
N ASN A 130 -3.32 -5.98 -19.43
CA ASN A 130 -2.60 -7.23 -19.52
C ASN A 130 -1.56 -7.36 -18.39
N LYS A 131 -1.16 -8.60 -18.12
CA LYS A 131 -0.01 -8.93 -17.27
C LYS A 131 1.26 -8.84 -18.11
N TRP A 132 2.41 -8.66 -17.46
CA TRP A 132 3.69 -8.74 -18.14
C TRP A 132 3.85 -10.09 -18.89
N PRO A 133 4.42 -10.10 -20.12
CA PRO A 133 4.82 -8.94 -20.89
C PRO A 133 3.61 -8.24 -21.54
N SER A 134 3.54 -6.94 -21.34
CA SER A 134 2.51 -6.03 -21.86
C SER A 134 3.16 -4.90 -22.67
N ARG A 135 2.36 -4.15 -23.41
CA ARG A 135 2.74 -2.86 -24.01
C ARG A 135 1.73 -1.78 -23.67
N ASP A 136 0.96 -2.01 -22.60
CA ASP A 136 -0.02 -1.05 -22.12
C ASP A 136 0.67 0.12 -21.44
N GLY A 137 0.07 1.31 -21.55
CA GLY A 137 0.57 2.54 -20.97
C GLY A 137 1.72 3.20 -21.74
N ASP A 138 2.24 4.29 -21.18
CA ASP A 138 3.28 5.08 -21.83
C ASP A 138 4.67 4.50 -21.54
N LEU A 139 5.60 4.67 -22.47
CA LEU A 139 7.02 4.39 -22.21
C LEU A 139 7.52 5.30 -21.10
N MET A 140 8.18 4.69 -20.10
CA MET A 140 8.91 5.40 -19.07
C MET A 140 10.39 5.05 -19.15
N TYR A 141 11.23 5.99 -18.72
CA TYR A 141 12.66 5.83 -18.61
C TYR A 141 13.09 6.36 -17.25
N ILE A 142 13.45 5.45 -16.33
CA ILE A 142 14.11 5.80 -15.08
C ILE A 142 15.60 5.46 -15.21
N ASN A 143 15.93 4.18 -15.32
CA ASN A 143 17.26 3.69 -15.70
C ASN A 143 17.26 3.00 -17.06
N SER A 144 16.18 2.29 -17.40
CA SER A 144 15.96 1.63 -18.69
C SER A 144 14.58 1.99 -19.25
N GLU A 145 14.35 1.76 -20.55
CA GLU A 145 13.06 2.03 -21.18
C GLU A 145 12.14 0.81 -21.09
N ASP A 146 10.93 0.99 -20.56
CA ASP A 146 9.84 0.00 -20.66
C ASP A 146 8.48 0.69 -20.53
N TYR A 147 7.40 -0.02 -20.85
CA TYR A 147 6.03 0.44 -20.71
C TYR A 147 5.63 0.54 -19.23
N SER A 148 4.85 1.57 -18.88
CA SER A 148 4.45 1.82 -17.50
C SER A 148 3.71 0.64 -16.86
N CYS A 149 2.88 -0.07 -17.61
CA CYS A 149 2.15 -1.24 -17.12
C CYS A 149 3.02 -2.50 -17.01
N ASN A 150 4.20 -2.54 -17.65
CA ASN A 150 5.18 -3.61 -17.44
C ASN A 150 5.93 -3.44 -16.13
N LEU A 151 6.25 -2.21 -15.77
CA LEU A 151 7.00 -1.91 -14.54
C LEU A 151 6.06 -1.83 -13.33
N ILE A 152 4.88 -1.21 -13.50
CA ILE A 152 3.87 -1.03 -12.47
C ILE A 152 2.70 -1.97 -12.74
N GLU A 153 2.91 -3.24 -12.42
CA GLU A 153 2.07 -4.38 -12.81
C GLU A 153 0.76 -4.52 -12.03
N VAL A 154 -0.07 -3.49 -12.06
CA VAL A 154 -1.34 -3.46 -11.31
C VAL A 154 -2.31 -4.56 -11.73
N CYS A 155 -2.20 -5.06 -12.96
CA CYS A 155 -3.00 -6.16 -13.50
C CYS A 155 -2.39 -7.56 -13.31
N SER A 156 -1.24 -7.69 -12.64
CA SER A 156 -0.66 -9.00 -12.35
C SER A 156 -1.34 -9.66 -11.15
N ASP A 157 -1.86 -10.87 -11.35
CA ASP A 157 -2.42 -11.74 -10.30
C ASP A 157 -1.33 -12.36 -9.40
N ASP A 158 -0.07 -12.37 -9.84
CA ASP A 158 1.06 -12.90 -9.05
C ASP A 158 1.34 -12.08 -7.78
N LEU A 159 0.74 -10.90 -7.66
CA LEU A 159 0.92 -9.97 -6.55
C LEU A 159 -0.33 -9.86 -5.65
N ASP A 160 -1.43 -10.52 -6.01
CA ASP A 160 -2.70 -10.44 -5.27
C ASP A 160 -2.57 -10.96 -3.84
N TYR A 161 -1.73 -11.98 -3.63
CA TYR A 161 -1.49 -12.56 -2.29
C TYR A 161 -0.98 -11.54 -1.26
N ILE A 162 -0.26 -10.50 -1.70
CA ILE A 162 0.23 -9.44 -0.81
C ILE A 162 -0.91 -8.50 -0.40
N VAL A 163 -1.84 -8.23 -1.32
CA VAL A 163 -3.05 -7.48 -1.00
C VAL A 163 -3.91 -8.29 -0.02
N GLU A 164 -4.04 -9.60 -0.23
CA GLU A 164 -4.76 -10.49 0.69
C GLU A 164 -4.12 -10.57 2.08
N ASP A 165 -2.78 -10.63 2.16
CA ASP A 165 -2.06 -10.53 3.43
C ASP A 165 -2.40 -9.21 4.14
N SER A 166 -2.38 -8.08 3.41
CA SER A 166 -2.75 -6.78 3.98
C SER A 166 -4.21 -6.73 4.45
N ILE A 167 -5.13 -7.39 3.74
CA ILE A 167 -6.53 -7.51 4.13
C ILE A 167 -6.62 -8.31 5.42
N LYS A 168 -5.98 -9.49 5.49
CA LYS A 168 -5.96 -10.35 6.70
C LYS A 168 -5.47 -9.56 7.90
N CYS A 169 -4.32 -8.88 7.75
CA CYS A 169 -3.79 -8.00 8.78
C CYS A 169 -4.83 -6.99 9.29
N CYS A 170 -5.33 -6.15 8.38
CA CYS A 170 -6.15 -4.99 8.73
C CYS A 170 -7.58 -5.36 9.15
N SER A 171 -7.94 -6.62 8.97
CA SER A 171 -9.19 -7.21 9.46
C SER A 171 -8.96 -8.10 10.70
N ARG A 172 -7.76 -8.10 11.29
CA ARG A 172 -7.38 -8.88 12.49
C ARG A 172 -7.51 -10.40 12.32
N ALA A 173 -7.14 -10.92 11.14
CA ALA A 173 -6.90 -12.34 10.94
C ALA A 173 -5.41 -12.67 11.09
N ASP A 174 -5.15 -13.87 11.60
CA ASP A 174 -3.82 -14.45 11.74
C ASP A 174 -3.12 -14.62 10.37
N LEU A 175 -1.88 -14.14 10.27
CA LEU A 175 -1.05 -14.23 9.07
C LEU A 175 -0.14 -15.46 9.06
N ASN A 176 -0.07 -16.21 10.16
CA ASN A 176 0.74 -17.41 10.36
C ASN A 176 2.23 -17.19 10.04
N SER A 177 2.76 -15.99 10.33
CA SER A 177 4.18 -15.67 10.06
C SER A 177 4.67 -14.53 10.95
N PRO A 178 5.70 -14.74 11.81
CA PRO A 178 6.20 -13.70 12.71
C PRO A 178 6.67 -12.42 12.00
N LEU A 179 7.28 -12.55 10.81
CA LEU A 179 7.70 -11.40 10.00
C LEU A 179 6.49 -10.59 9.50
N LYS A 180 5.42 -11.28 9.10
CA LYS A 180 4.18 -10.62 8.68
C LYS A 180 3.45 -9.98 9.86
N GLU A 181 3.46 -10.62 11.03
CA GLU A 181 2.84 -10.08 12.25
C GLU A 181 3.52 -8.78 12.70
N SER A 182 4.85 -8.68 12.65
CA SER A 182 5.57 -7.41 12.92
C SER A 182 5.07 -6.26 12.04
N ALA A 183 4.96 -6.50 10.72
CA ALA A 183 4.47 -5.51 9.78
C ALA A 183 3.01 -5.15 10.06
N CYS A 184 2.23 -6.13 10.52
CA CYS A 184 0.83 -5.97 10.84
C CYS A 184 0.60 -5.14 12.11
N ASP A 185 1.32 -5.44 13.19
CA ASP A 185 1.25 -4.69 14.45
C ASP A 185 1.55 -3.20 14.22
N PHE A 186 2.59 -2.92 13.42
CA PHE A 186 2.92 -1.56 13.01
C PHE A 186 1.75 -0.91 12.25
N ALA A 187 1.19 -1.60 11.26
CA ALA A 187 0.11 -1.08 10.43
C ALA A 187 -1.16 -0.80 11.24
N LEU A 188 -1.57 -1.73 12.10
CA LEU A 188 -2.71 -1.58 13.00
C LEU A 188 -2.51 -0.39 13.94
N GLN A 189 -1.33 -0.25 14.54
CA GLN A 189 -1.02 0.85 15.46
C GLN A 189 -1.01 2.22 14.77
N LYS A 190 -0.46 2.33 13.56
CA LYS A 190 -0.23 3.62 12.88
C LYS A 190 -1.34 4.04 11.91
N SER A 191 -2.29 3.16 11.64
CA SER A 191 -3.42 3.46 10.75
C SER A 191 -4.53 4.31 11.40
N ASN A 192 -4.54 4.42 12.73
CA ASN A 192 -5.64 5.05 13.49
C ASN A 192 -7.01 4.46 13.12
N GLY A 193 -7.08 3.14 12.90
CA GLY A 193 -8.30 2.43 12.53
C GLY A 193 -8.74 2.59 11.07
N ASN A 194 -8.02 3.35 10.24
CA ASN A 194 -8.37 3.47 8.83
C ASN A 194 -7.87 2.26 8.02
N PHE A 195 -8.80 1.50 7.44
CA PHE A 195 -8.50 0.24 6.73
C PHE A 195 -7.55 0.40 5.53
N LYS A 196 -7.82 1.34 4.62
CA LYS A 196 -6.97 1.61 3.44
C LYS A 196 -5.58 2.13 3.83
N LYS A 197 -5.47 2.91 4.92
CA LYS A 197 -4.19 3.33 5.50
C LYS A 197 -3.44 2.16 6.12
N CYS A 198 -4.13 1.29 6.86
CA CYS A 198 -3.55 0.08 7.43
C CYS A 198 -2.93 -0.80 6.34
N GLN A 199 -3.65 -1.10 5.25
CA GLN A 199 -3.12 -1.94 4.18
C GLN A 199 -1.85 -1.33 3.56
N ALA A 200 -1.87 -0.02 3.32
CA ALA A 200 -0.73 0.70 2.78
C ALA A 200 0.50 0.63 3.70
N LEU A 201 0.29 0.77 5.01
CA LEU A 201 1.37 0.68 6.00
C LEU A 201 1.94 -0.73 6.12
N TYR A 202 1.08 -1.75 6.05
CA TYR A 202 1.48 -3.14 6.04
C TYR A 202 2.43 -3.43 4.86
N VAL A 203 2.01 -3.11 3.63
CA VAL A 203 2.83 -3.38 2.44
C VAL A 203 4.11 -2.55 2.43
N THR A 204 4.05 -1.30 2.91
CA THR A 204 5.24 -0.45 3.00
C THR A 204 6.25 -1.02 3.99
N LYS A 205 5.81 -1.41 5.19
CA LYS A 205 6.67 -2.01 6.21
C LYS A 205 7.23 -3.36 5.74
N GLY A 206 6.40 -4.17 5.09
CA GLY A 206 6.76 -5.48 4.55
C GLY A 206 7.74 -5.43 3.37
N LEU A 207 7.70 -4.37 2.55
CA LEU A 207 8.74 -4.13 1.55
C LEU A 207 10.01 -3.56 2.19
N GLY A 208 9.88 -2.62 3.12
CA GLY A 208 11.00 -1.93 3.73
C GLY A 208 11.70 -2.73 4.83
N THR A 209 11.69 -2.18 6.04
CA THR A 209 12.48 -2.63 7.19
C THR A 209 12.15 -4.05 7.68
N ASP A 210 10.93 -4.55 7.50
CA ASP A 210 10.58 -5.93 7.91
C ASP A 210 10.94 -6.97 6.84
N GLN A 211 11.26 -6.54 5.62
CA GLN A 211 11.80 -7.39 4.56
C GLN A 211 11.00 -8.69 4.32
N VAL A 212 9.67 -8.60 4.43
CA VAL A 212 8.76 -9.74 4.24
C VAL A 212 8.85 -10.26 2.81
N TYR A 213 8.78 -9.34 1.85
CA TYR A 213 8.68 -9.67 0.41
C TYR A 213 10.01 -9.45 -0.31
N MET A 214 10.64 -8.29 -0.11
CA MET A 214 11.96 -7.94 -0.65
C MET A 214 13.00 -7.95 0.47
N LYS A 215 14.08 -8.70 0.29
CA LYS A 215 15.00 -9.10 1.36
C LYS A 215 16.41 -8.55 1.23
N ASP A 216 16.76 -8.01 0.06
CA ASP A 216 18.10 -7.51 -0.18
C ASP A 216 18.12 -6.35 -1.17
N TYR A 217 19.22 -5.61 -1.17
CA TYR A 217 19.52 -4.59 -2.16
C TYR A 217 20.34 -5.21 -3.30
N LEU A 218 19.92 -5.02 -4.55
CA LEU A 218 20.54 -5.65 -5.72
C LEU A 218 21.78 -4.88 -6.19
N GLU A 219 22.85 -4.89 -5.41
CA GLU A 219 24.12 -4.20 -5.75
C GLU A 219 24.71 -4.68 -7.10
N ALA A 220 24.50 -5.96 -7.46
CA ALA A 220 24.96 -6.52 -8.73
C ALA A 220 24.47 -5.75 -9.96
N GLU A 221 23.29 -5.14 -9.90
CA GLU A 221 22.75 -4.35 -11.01
C GLU A 221 23.60 -3.10 -11.24
N MET A 222 23.96 -2.39 -10.17
CA MET A 222 24.82 -1.22 -10.21
C MET A 222 26.25 -1.57 -10.62
N CYS A 223 26.75 -2.70 -10.13
CA CYS A 223 28.07 -3.20 -10.52
C CYS A 223 28.14 -3.61 -11.99
N CYS A 224 27.05 -4.15 -12.54
CA CYS A 224 27.00 -4.52 -13.93
C CYS A 224 27.27 -3.31 -14.86
N SER A 225 26.69 -2.15 -14.57
CA SER A 225 26.96 -0.91 -15.32
C SER A 225 28.10 -0.06 -14.76
N ALA A 226 28.92 -0.62 -13.87
CA ALA A 226 30.08 0.05 -13.26
C ALA A 226 29.77 1.40 -12.61
N VAL A 227 28.61 1.53 -11.95
CA VAL A 227 28.24 2.75 -11.21
C VAL A 227 29.05 2.84 -9.92
N GLY A 228 30.20 3.51 -9.98
CA GLY A 228 31.20 3.52 -8.91
C GLY A 228 30.71 4.06 -7.56
N SER A 229 29.68 4.91 -7.53
CA SER A 229 29.10 5.41 -6.28
C SER A 229 28.25 4.38 -5.54
N LEU A 230 27.77 3.33 -6.22
CA LEU A 230 26.84 2.35 -5.68
C LEU A 230 27.39 0.92 -5.70
N CYS A 231 28.32 0.62 -6.61
CA CYS A 231 29.07 -0.63 -6.61
C CYS A 231 30.28 -0.53 -5.67
N ARG A 232 30.21 -1.15 -4.50
CA ARG A 232 31.18 -0.98 -3.40
C ARG A 232 32.56 -1.56 -3.72
N ASN A 233 32.60 -2.58 -4.59
CA ASN A 233 33.83 -3.24 -4.98
C ASN A 233 34.03 -3.14 -6.49
N THR A 234 34.99 -2.31 -6.91
CA THR A 234 35.29 -2.07 -8.32
C THR A 234 35.73 -3.32 -9.08
N LYS A 235 36.17 -4.38 -8.39
CA LYS A 235 36.45 -5.69 -9.02
C LYS A 235 35.20 -6.36 -9.60
N ASN A 236 34.01 -5.95 -9.16
CA ASN A 236 32.75 -6.45 -9.67
C ASN A 236 32.22 -5.65 -10.86
N PHE A 237 32.92 -4.59 -11.31
CA PHE A 237 32.49 -3.82 -12.48
C PHE A 237 32.28 -4.74 -13.68
N TYR A 238 31.20 -4.50 -14.43
CA TYR A 238 30.84 -5.28 -15.62
C TYR A 238 30.57 -6.76 -15.31
N SER A 239 30.13 -7.05 -14.09
CA SER A 239 29.75 -8.39 -13.68
C SER A 239 28.49 -8.35 -12.82
N PHE A 240 27.75 -9.46 -12.84
CA PHE A 240 26.59 -9.64 -11.98
C PHE A 240 27.01 -10.11 -10.59
N ARG A 241 27.76 -9.25 -9.87
CA ARG A 241 28.29 -9.49 -8.53
C ARG A 241 28.25 -8.21 -7.68
N PRO A 242 28.10 -8.29 -6.34
CA PRO A 242 27.89 -9.50 -5.56
C PRO A 242 26.48 -10.05 -5.77
N LEU A 243 26.32 -11.38 -5.73
CA LEU A 243 24.97 -11.95 -5.77
C LEU A 243 24.22 -11.53 -4.50
N PRO A 244 22.91 -11.23 -4.59
CA PRO A 244 22.11 -10.93 -3.41
C PRO A 244 22.13 -12.13 -2.46
N ASN A 245 22.12 -11.84 -1.16
CA ASN A 245 21.99 -12.80 -0.07
C ASN A 245 20.54 -13.28 0.10
N SER A 246 19.59 -12.63 -0.58
CA SER A 246 18.22 -13.14 -0.70
C SER A 246 18.27 -14.57 -1.25
N ALA A 247 17.29 -15.40 -0.89
CA ALA A 247 17.08 -16.70 -1.52
C ALA A 247 16.14 -16.48 -2.72
N PRO A 248 16.65 -16.15 -3.94
CA PRO A 248 15.82 -15.97 -5.11
C PRO A 248 15.11 -17.28 -5.44
N THR A 249 13.95 -17.19 -6.08
CA THR A 249 13.18 -18.36 -6.53
C THR A 249 13.65 -18.86 -7.90
N ILE A 250 14.59 -18.16 -8.52
CA ILE A 250 15.18 -18.46 -9.83
C ILE A 250 16.68 -18.76 -9.72
N ASP A 251 17.24 -19.45 -10.71
CA ASP A 251 18.68 -19.68 -10.82
C ASP A 251 19.38 -18.40 -11.30
N ILE A 252 19.66 -17.53 -10.33
CA ILE A 252 20.21 -16.18 -10.55
C ILE A 252 21.58 -16.20 -11.26
N LYS A 253 22.30 -17.33 -11.26
CA LYS A 253 23.58 -17.47 -11.96
C LYS A 253 23.44 -17.48 -13.48
N LYS A 254 22.23 -17.68 -14.00
CA LYS A 254 21.93 -17.64 -15.44
C LYS A 254 21.72 -16.22 -15.97
N LEU A 255 21.49 -15.25 -15.09
CA LEU A 255 21.34 -13.84 -15.47
C LEU A 255 22.67 -13.29 -15.95
N LYS A 256 22.63 -12.40 -16.95
CA LYS A 256 23.83 -11.83 -17.55
C LYS A 256 24.00 -10.38 -17.15
N CYS A 257 25.26 -9.98 -17.12
CA CYS A 257 25.64 -8.59 -17.25
C CYS A 257 25.95 -8.32 -18.71
N GLY A 258 25.17 -7.46 -19.36
CA GLY A 258 25.34 -7.09 -20.77
C GLY A 258 26.27 -5.89 -21.00
N SER A 259 26.79 -5.31 -19.93
CA SER A 259 27.69 -4.15 -19.98
C SER A 259 29.17 -4.55 -19.91
N SER A 260 30.02 -3.77 -20.58
CA SER A 260 31.48 -3.86 -20.58
C SER A 260 32.11 -2.46 -20.59
N PRO A 261 33.44 -2.33 -20.39
CA PRO A 261 34.13 -1.04 -20.50
C PRO A 261 33.92 -0.32 -21.84
N GLU A 262 33.74 -1.08 -22.92
CA GLU A 262 33.56 -0.58 -24.28
C GLU A 262 32.09 -0.36 -24.65
N ASN A 263 31.16 -0.98 -23.92
CA ASN A 263 29.75 -1.02 -24.28
C ASN A 263 28.83 -1.16 -23.07
N ASN A 264 28.18 -0.06 -22.68
CA ASN A 264 27.26 -0.02 -21.54
C ASN A 264 25.81 0.04 -22.05
N ILE A 265 25.28 -1.10 -22.48
CA ILE A 265 23.89 -1.20 -22.99
C ILE A 265 22.93 -1.23 -21.79
N PRO A 266 21.84 -0.43 -21.82
CA PRO A 266 20.76 -0.55 -20.85
C PRO A 266 20.25 -1.98 -20.71
N GLY A 267 19.90 -2.35 -19.49
CA GLY A 267 19.35 -3.66 -19.19
C GLY A 267 17.91 -3.80 -19.66
N GLU A 268 17.48 -5.05 -19.76
CA GLU A 268 16.13 -5.43 -20.17
C GLU A 268 15.79 -6.80 -19.56
N TRP A 269 14.58 -6.92 -19.01
CA TRP A 269 14.01 -8.20 -18.60
C TRP A 269 13.14 -8.74 -19.74
N ILE A 270 13.60 -9.80 -20.40
CA ILE A 270 12.99 -10.35 -21.62
C ILE A 270 12.22 -11.64 -21.35
N SER A 271 12.66 -12.45 -20.38
CA SER A 271 12.06 -13.77 -20.14
C SER A 271 12.14 -14.21 -18.68
N ASP A 272 10.99 -14.67 -18.20
CA ASP A 272 10.84 -15.36 -16.92
C ASP A 272 11.37 -16.79 -16.89
N ILE A 273 11.58 -17.38 -18.07
CA ILE A 273 11.93 -18.79 -18.24
C ILE A 273 13.37 -18.90 -18.74
N ASP A 274 13.68 -18.20 -19.83
CA ASP A 274 15.01 -18.18 -20.41
C ASP A 274 15.82 -17.02 -19.82
N LEU A 275 16.24 -17.20 -18.57
CA LEU A 275 16.96 -16.19 -17.78
C LEU A 275 18.23 -15.67 -18.47
N GLY A 276 18.82 -16.45 -19.38
CA GLY A 276 20.00 -16.05 -20.15
C GLY A 276 19.75 -14.98 -21.20
N LYS A 277 18.48 -14.61 -21.46
CA LYS A 277 18.08 -13.48 -22.31
C LYS A 277 18.04 -12.16 -21.54
N ASN A 278 18.01 -12.19 -20.22
CA ASN A 278 17.89 -10.97 -19.42
C ASN A 278 19.25 -10.30 -19.24
N ASN A 279 19.26 -8.97 -19.33
CA ASN A 279 20.41 -8.11 -19.03
C ASN A 279 20.08 -7.26 -17.81
N LEU A 280 20.86 -7.38 -16.72
CA LEU A 280 20.63 -6.64 -15.47
C LEU A 280 21.53 -5.40 -15.31
N ALA A 281 21.93 -4.77 -16.40
CA ALA A 281 22.70 -3.54 -16.39
C ALA A 281 21.79 -2.31 -16.17
N LEU A 282 21.68 -1.78 -14.95
CA LEU A 282 20.80 -0.62 -14.64
C LEU A 282 19.38 -0.78 -15.24
N VAL A 283 18.73 -1.89 -14.90
CA VAL A 283 17.42 -2.23 -15.45
C VAL A 283 16.34 -1.88 -14.44
N ASP A 284 15.28 -1.26 -14.92
CA ASP A 284 14.04 -1.12 -14.16
C ASP A 284 13.27 -2.44 -14.30
N LEU A 285 13.09 -3.17 -13.19
CA LEU A 285 12.48 -4.49 -13.23
C LEU A 285 10.95 -4.43 -13.05
N PRO A 286 10.19 -5.30 -13.75
CA PRO A 286 8.79 -5.54 -13.42
C PRO A 286 8.62 -5.93 -11.95
N ALA A 287 7.59 -5.39 -11.29
CA ALA A 287 7.35 -5.57 -9.87
C ALA A 287 7.34 -7.06 -9.44
N HIS A 288 6.77 -7.97 -10.24
CA HIS A 288 6.73 -9.40 -9.96
C HIS A 288 8.14 -10.04 -9.99
N VAL A 289 9.05 -9.55 -10.83
CA VAL A 289 10.44 -10.04 -10.87
C VAL A 289 11.13 -9.66 -9.57
N THR A 290 11.04 -8.40 -9.20
CA THR A 290 11.61 -7.83 -7.99
C THR A 290 11.08 -8.51 -6.73
N ILE A 291 9.76 -8.71 -6.65
CA ILE A 291 9.09 -9.26 -5.46
C ILE A 291 9.19 -10.79 -5.41
N ASN A 292 8.81 -11.50 -6.47
CA ASN A 292 8.62 -12.96 -6.43
C ASN A 292 9.83 -13.75 -6.93
N LYS A 293 10.66 -13.18 -7.82
CA LYS A 293 11.81 -13.89 -8.41
C LYS A 293 13.11 -13.60 -7.69
N LEU A 294 13.53 -12.34 -7.70
CA LEU A 294 14.79 -11.91 -7.11
C LEU A 294 14.66 -11.70 -5.60
N ARG A 295 13.49 -11.25 -5.14
CA ARG A 295 13.24 -10.82 -3.76
C ARG A 295 14.27 -9.76 -3.31
N ALA A 296 14.69 -8.94 -4.25
CA ALA A 296 15.73 -7.94 -4.12
C ALA A 296 15.57 -6.94 -5.26
N GLY A 297 16.07 -5.73 -5.07
CA GLY A 297 16.03 -4.69 -6.08
C GLY A 297 16.82 -3.46 -5.63
N THR A 298 16.75 -2.41 -6.43
CA THR A 298 17.35 -1.10 -6.18
C THR A 298 16.29 -0.11 -5.70
N CYS A 299 16.68 1.12 -5.40
CA CYS A 299 15.72 2.17 -5.02
C CYS A 299 14.56 2.33 -6.00
N VAL A 300 14.81 2.15 -7.29
CA VAL A 300 13.76 2.22 -8.32
C VAL A 300 12.82 1.03 -8.20
N ASP A 301 13.34 -0.19 -8.11
CA ASP A 301 12.51 -1.39 -8.03
C ASP A 301 11.65 -1.44 -6.77
N PHE A 302 12.21 -1.08 -5.62
CA PHE A 302 11.46 -0.95 -4.37
C PHE A 302 10.35 0.10 -4.48
N SER A 303 10.62 1.21 -5.17
CA SER A 303 9.63 2.27 -5.36
C SER A 303 8.51 1.84 -6.32
N LEU A 304 8.84 1.19 -7.44
CA LEU A 304 7.88 0.66 -8.41
C LEU A 304 7.02 -0.46 -7.78
N ALA A 305 7.64 -1.35 -7.00
CA ALA A 305 6.96 -2.40 -6.23
C ALA A 305 5.94 -1.80 -5.25
N LEU A 306 6.32 -0.77 -4.50
CA LEU A 306 5.40 -0.11 -3.57
C LEU A 306 4.25 0.59 -4.31
N THR A 307 4.55 1.33 -5.39
CA THR A 307 3.50 1.96 -6.21
C THR A 307 2.53 0.90 -6.73
N THR A 308 3.04 -0.21 -7.27
CA THR A 308 2.21 -1.33 -7.76
C THR A 308 1.25 -1.84 -6.69
N LEU A 309 1.76 -2.16 -5.50
CA LEU A 309 0.94 -2.73 -4.42
C LEU A 309 -0.09 -1.72 -3.88
N LEU A 310 0.29 -0.45 -3.71
CA LEU A 310 -0.65 0.59 -3.26
C LEU A 310 -1.75 0.84 -4.31
N ARG A 311 -1.38 0.86 -5.59
CA ARG A 311 -2.34 0.94 -6.70
C ARG A 311 -3.30 -0.26 -6.65
N LYS A 312 -2.81 -1.50 -6.47
CA LYS A 312 -3.66 -2.71 -6.32
C LYS A 312 -4.57 -2.67 -5.09
N ILE A 313 -4.14 -2.07 -3.98
CA ILE A 313 -4.99 -1.82 -2.78
C ILE A 313 -6.15 -0.87 -3.10
N GLY A 314 -6.00 0.00 -4.12
CA GLY A 314 -7.03 0.95 -4.56
C GLY A 314 -6.65 2.41 -4.29
N TYR A 315 -5.35 2.72 -4.15
CA TYR A 315 -4.88 4.10 -4.25
C TYR A 315 -4.99 4.57 -5.71
N THR A 316 -5.54 5.75 -5.94
CA THR A 316 -5.73 6.33 -7.29
C THR A 316 -4.41 6.82 -7.88
N THR A 317 -4.40 7.08 -9.18
CA THR A 317 -3.26 7.67 -9.93
C THR A 317 -2.81 9.00 -9.34
N SER A 318 -3.69 9.67 -8.58
CA SER A 318 -3.42 10.95 -7.91
C SER A 318 -2.92 10.82 -6.46
N GLU A 319 -2.96 9.62 -5.88
CA GLU A 319 -2.66 9.38 -4.46
C GLU A 319 -1.28 8.74 -4.24
N VAL A 320 -0.69 8.10 -5.26
CA VAL A 320 0.61 7.43 -5.15
C VAL A 320 1.48 7.67 -6.38
N TYR A 321 2.76 7.95 -6.13
CA TYR A 321 3.76 8.13 -7.17
C TYR A 321 5.05 7.43 -6.79
N THR A 322 5.69 6.79 -7.77
CA THR A 322 7.14 6.58 -7.77
C THR A 322 7.81 7.89 -8.13
N VAL A 323 8.81 8.28 -7.37
CA VAL A 323 9.60 9.49 -7.61
C VAL A 323 11.00 9.06 -7.97
N SER A 324 11.50 9.54 -9.10
CA SER A 324 12.91 9.40 -9.47
C SER A 324 13.63 10.72 -9.28
N THR A 325 14.90 10.61 -8.86
CA THR A 325 15.86 11.71 -8.73
C THR A 325 17.13 11.33 -9.49
N SER A 326 18.21 12.12 -9.36
CA SER A 326 19.47 11.84 -10.06
C SER A 326 20.16 10.52 -9.65
N ASN A 327 19.92 10.03 -8.43
CA ASN A 327 20.63 8.87 -7.89
C ASN A 327 19.82 8.06 -6.87
N HIS A 328 18.51 8.35 -6.75
CA HIS A 328 17.64 7.71 -5.79
C HIS A 328 16.19 7.67 -6.28
N ALA A 329 15.40 6.75 -5.73
CA ALA A 329 13.97 6.72 -5.94
C ALA A 329 13.22 6.37 -4.65
N PHE A 330 12.04 6.96 -4.51
CA PHE A 330 11.19 6.86 -3.33
C PHE A 330 9.74 7.10 -3.71
N ASN A 331 8.80 7.04 -2.78
CA ASN A 331 7.38 7.21 -3.05
C ASN A 331 6.80 8.46 -2.38
N LEU A 332 5.81 9.04 -3.05
CA LEU A 332 4.88 9.98 -2.43
C LEU A 332 3.54 9.29 -2.28
N VAL A 333 3.01 9.26 -1.05
CA VAL A 333 1.72 8.62 -0.76
C VAL A 333 0.82 9.58 0.01
N LYS A 334 -0.37 9.83 -0.54
CA LYS A 334 -1.43 10.57 0.15
C LYS A 334 -2.35 9.56 0.84
N PHE A 335 -2.16 9.40 2.16
CA PHE A 335 -3.02 8.51 2.93
C PHE A 335 -4.44 9.08 3.05
N PRO A 336 -5.44 8.22 3.31
CA PRO A 336 -6.80 8.64 3.60
C PRO A 336 -6.85 9.74 4.65
N LEU A 337 -7.65 10.78 4.38
CA LEU A 337 -7.85 11.97 5.22
C LEU A 337 -6.63 12.91 5.35
N ASP A 338 -5.45 12.52 4.88
CA ASP A 338 -4.27 13.38 4.91
C ASP A 338 -4.39 14.49 3.85
N LYS A 339 -4.06 15.72 4.25
CA LYS A 339 -4.07 16.88 3.33
C LYS A 339 -2.84 16.93 2.42
N LYS A 340 -1.76 16.25 2.80
CA LYS A 340 -0.45 16.28 2.14
C LYS A 340 0.07 14.87 1.89
N PHE A 341 1.00 14.76 0.96
CA PHE A 341 1.73 13.53 0.68
C PHE A 341 2.77 13.28 1.77
N THR A 342 2.89 12.01 2.16
CA THR A 342 3.99 11.50 2.97
C THR A 342 5.08 10.96 2.05
N LEU A 343 6.33 11.31 2.36
CA LEU A 343 7.51 10.74 1.74
C LEU A 343 7.78 9.36 2.33
N ILE A 344 7.89 8.36 1.47
CA ILE A 344 8.17 6.98 1.87
C ILE A 344 9.38 6.49 1.11
N ASP A 345 10.41 6.10 1.85
CA ASP A 345 11.59 5.44 1.30
C ASP A 345 11.63 4.02 1.85
N THR A 346 11.34 3.04 1.00
CA THR A 346 11.42 1.62 1.34
C THR A 346 12.84 1.08 1.22
N THR A 347 13.76 1.88 0.65
CA THR A 347 15.18 1.53 0.58
C THR A 347 15.97 2.13 1.73
N GLY A 348 17.03 1.43 2.15
CA GLY A 348 17.79 1.82 3.33
C GLY A 348 17.14 1.35 4.63
N THR A 349 16.95 0.02 4.72
CA THR A 349 16.34 -0.88 5.74
C THR A 349 16.60 -0.61 7.24
N SER A 350 17.15 0.54 7.58
CA SER A 350 17.40 1.01 8.94
C SER A 350 16.35 1.98 9.48
N GLN A 351 15.40 2.48 8.66
CA GLN A 351 14.41 3.46 9.13
C GLN A 351 12.99 3.14 8.71
N ASP A 352 12.11 3.08 9.72
CA ASP A 352 10.67 2.97 9.53
C ASP A 352 10.05 4.26 8.98
N ILE A 353 8.82 4.13 8.48
CA ILE A 353 8.02 5.22 7.90
C ILE A 353 7.89 6.37 8.90
N ARG A 354 8.33 7.56 8.50
CA ARG A 354 8.29 8.76 9.34
C ARG A 354 7.09 9.63 8.98
N MET A 355 5.96 9.37 9.64
CA MET A 355 4.72 10.14 9.43
C MET A 355 4.96 11.65 9.62
N GLY A 356 4.57 12.43 8.61
CA GLY A 356 4.66 13.90 8.64
C GLY A 356 6.08 14.48 8.63
N LYS A 357 7.11 13.66 8.39
CA LYS A 357 8.51 14.08 8.35
C LYS A 357 9.19 13.51 7.11
N THR A 358 10.31 14.10 6.71
CA THR A 358 11.18 13.47 5.72
C THR A 358 11.86 12.24 6.35
N PRO A 359 12.11 11.17 5.57
CA PRO A 359 13.14 10.21 5.93
C PRO A 359 14.49 10.94 6.09
N SER A 360 15.42 10.34 6.83
CA SER A 360 16.77 10.92 6.93
C SER A 360 17.66 10.37 5.80
N SER A 361 18.90 10.85 5.70
CA SER A 361 19.94 10.36 4.76
C SER A 361 19.89 10.86 3.31
N TYR A 362 18.83 11.56 2.88
CA TYR A 362 18.73 12.11 1.53
C TYR A 362 18.02 13.47 1.50
N LYS A 363 18.32 14.28 0.47
CA LYS A 363 17.69 15.58 0.24
C LYS A 363 16.40 15.43 -0.57
N TYR A 364 15.41 14.75 0.02
CA TYR A 364 14.20 14.30 -0.68
C TYR A 364 13.43 15.43 -1.38
N CYS A 365 13.28 16.58 -0.73
CA CYS A 365 12.49 17.69 -1.25
C CYS A 365 13.25 18.45 -2.34
N GLU A 366 14.56 18.66 -2.14
CA GLU A 366 15.43 19.41 -3.04
C GLU A 366 15.73 18.64 -4.32
N GLU A 367 15.91 17.32 -4.24
CA GLU A 367 16.29 16.47 -5.37
C GLU A 367 15.10 15.90 -6.14
N LEU A 368 13.86 16.13 -5.68
CA LEU A 368 12.64 15.68 -6.33
C LEU A 368 12.57 16.16 -7.78
N ASP A 369 12.52 15.22 -8.73
CA ASP A 369 12.59 15.52 -10.17
C ASP A 369 11.35 15.05 -10.95
N LYS A 370 11.12 13.74 -11.06
CA LYS A 370 10.02 13.18 -11.87
C LYS A 370 9.15 12.25 -11.05
N CYS A 371 7.86 12.21 -11.41
CA CYS A 371 6.88 11.34 -10.79
C CYS A 371 6.26 10.41 -11.84
N TRP A 372 6.00 9.19 -11.41
CA TRP A 372 5.60 8.08 -12.25
C TRP A 372 4.48 7.29 -11.59
N ASN A 373 3.55 6.81 -12.40
CA ASN A 373 2.56 5.80 -12.04
C ASN A 373 2.27 4.93 -13.27
N ASP A 374 1.24 4.09 -13.21
CA ASP A 374 0.84 3.20 -14.29
C ASP A 374 0.35 3.92 -15.57
N LEU A 375 0.21 5.26 -15.55
CA LEU A 375 0.04 6.10 -16.75
C LEU A 375 1.36 6.47 -17.43
N GLY A 376 2.51 6.17 -16.82
CA GLY A 376 3.82 6.66 -17.24
C GLY A 376 4.25 7.90 -16.45
N GLN A 377 4.94 8.83 -17.11
CA GLN A 377 5.39 10.05 -16.45
C GLN A 377 4.21 10.99 -16.19
N VAL A 378 4.04 11.46 -14.96
CA VAL A 378 2.97 12.37 -14.56
C VAL A 378 3.53 13.63 -13.89
N ALA A 379 2.67 14.62 -13.68
CA ALA A 379 3.02 15.81 -12.93
C ALA A 379 3.24 15.45 -11.45
N CYS A 380 4.36 15.86 -10.87
CA CYS A 380 4.53 15.74 -9.43
C CYS A 380 3.64 16.73 -8.67
N PRO A 381 3.21 16.39 -7.44
CA PRO A 381 2.54 17.35 -6.57
C PRO A 381 3.48 18.50 -6.19
N GLY A 382 2.95 19.71 -6.02
CA GLY A 382 3.74 20.85 -5.54
C GLY A 382 4.35 20.59 -4.16
N LEU A 383 5.55 21.14 -3.86
CA LEU A 383 6.25 20.88 -2.60
C LEU A 383 5.44 21.29 -1.36
N SER A 384 4.59 22.32 -1.48
CA SER A 384 3.65 22.75 -0.42
C SER A 384 2.64 21.68 -0.02
N ASN A 385 2.38 20.72 -0.92
CA ASN A 385 1.47 19.60 -0.72
C ASN A 385 2.19 18.35 -0.20
N ILE A 386 3.49 18.41 0.10
CA ILE A 386 4.28 17.30 0.63
C ILE A 386 4.71 17.69 2.06
N PHE A 387 4.51 16.79 3.01
CA PHE A 387 4.93 17.03 4.38
C PHE A 387 6.44 17.26 4.46
N ALA A 388 6.83 18.28 5.21
CA ALA A 388 8.21 18.69 5.46
C ALA A 388 8.97 19.26 4.23
N CYS A 389 8.31 19.48 3.09
CA CYS A 389 8.88 20.16 1.93
C CYS A 389 8.33 21.58 1.71
N GLU A 390 7.48 22.10 2.62
CA GLU A 390 6.73 23.35 2.40
C GLU A 390 7.61 24.57 2.21
N ASN A 391 8.75 24.57 2.89
CA ASN A 391 9.68 25.70 2.92
C ASN A 391 10.94 25.44 2.09
N THR A 392 10.99 24.34 1.33
CA THR A 392 12.12 24.02 0.47
C THR A 392 12.19 25.03 -0.67
N PRO A 393 13.31 25.77 -0.84
CA PRO A 393 13.47 26.68 -1.96
C PRO A 393 13.38 25.92 -3.28
N GLU A 394 12.56 26.42 -4.20
CA GLU A 394 12.36 25.77 -5.49
C GLU A 394 12.60 26.74 -6.63
N ASP A 395 13.52 26.37 -7.53
CA ASP A 395 13.75 27.11 -8.76
C ASP A 395 12.48 27.06 -9.64
N PHE A 396 12.09 28.22 -10.18
CA PHE A 396 10.87 28.33 -10.98
C PHE A 396 10.87 27.39 -12.20
N LEU A 397 12.00 27.24 -12.90
CA LEU A 397 12.06 26.35 -14.07
C LEU A 397 11.94 24.90 -13.65
N LYS A 398 12.70 24.48 -12.62
CA LYS A 398 12.59 23.13 -12.03
C LYS A 398 11.16 22.81 -11.61
N LYS A 399 10.49 23.75 -10.93
CA LYS A 399 9.08 23.63 -10.56
C LYS A 399 8.18 23.39 -11.77
N THR A 400 8.35 24.19 -12.83
CA THR A 400 7.47 24.10 -14.01
C THR A 400 7.63 22.81 -14.80
N GLU A 401 8.85 22.28 -14.90
CA GLU A 401 9.13 21.01 -15.56
C GLU A 401 8.55 19.84 -14.75
N ARG A 402 8.84 19.81 -13.45
CA ARG A 402 8.40 18.78 -12.50
C ARG A 402 6.88 18.69 -12.33
N THR A 403 6.21 19.84 -12.24
CA THR A 403 4.74 19.91 -12.09
C THR A 403 4.01 19.86 -13.45
N LYS A 404 4.75 19.68 -14.56
CA LYS A 404 4.27 19.78 -15.94
C LYS A 404 3.38 21.02 -16.17
N PHE A 405 3.67 22.12 -15.48
CA PHE A 405 2.89 23.35 -15.58
C PHE A 405 3.08 23.91 -17.00
N THR A 406 2.00 23.91 -17.78
CA THR A 406 2.04 24.33 -19.18
C THR A 406 2.10 25.85 -19.28
N ILE A 407 3.30 26.41 -19.20
CA ILE A 407 3.53 27.81 -19.55
C ILE A 407 3.55 27.93 -21.08
N LYS A 408 2.66 28.75 -21.65
CA LYS A 408 2.69 29.09 -23.09
C LYS A 408 4.11 29.53 -23.48
N ASP A 409 4.61 28.99 -24.58
CA ASP A 409 6.03 29.01 -24.99
C ASP A 409 6.72 30.39 -24.95
N LYS A 410 5.97 31.47 -25.21
CA LYS A 410 6.46 32.86 -25.11
C LYS A 410 6.89 33.27 -23.71
N THR A 411 6.24 32.76 -22.67
CA THR A 411 6.51 33.13 -21.28
C THR A 411 7.71 32.34 -20.71
N LYS A 412 8.00 31.13 -21.21
CA LYS A 412 9.24 30.40 -20.86
C LYS A 412 10.50 31.12 -21.34
N LYS A 413 10.49 31.66 -22.57
CA LYS A 413 11.60 32.47 -23.09
C LYS A 413 11.82 33.74 -22.25
N LEU A 414 10.74 34.40 -21.85
CA LEU A 414 10.80 35.59 -21.01
C LEU A 414 11.40 35.29 -19.63
N VAL A 415 10.97 34.21 -18.97
CA VAL A 415 11.51 33.83 -17.65
C VAL A 415 13.00 33.43 -17.72
N ARG A 416 13.42 32.70 -18.76
CA ARG A 416 14.84 32.36 -18.96
C ARG A 416 15.69 33.60 -19.21
N ALA A 417 15.18 34.58 -19.95
CA ALA A 417 15.86 35.86 -20.17
C ALA A 417 15.99 36.67 -18.87
N ILE A 418 14.92 36.79 -18.08
CA ILE A 418 14.93 37.48 -16.78
C ILE A 418 15.92 36.83 -15.81
N LYS A 419 15.99 35.50 -15.77
CA LYS A 419 16.92 34.77 -14.90
C LYS A 419 18.38 34.98 -15.31
N ALA A 420 18.67 35.10 -16.61
CA ALA A 420 20.00 35.40 -17.10
C ALA A 420 20.44 36.84 -16.78
N GLU A 421 19.50 37.80 -16.77
CA GLU A 421 19.77 39.19 -16.38
C GLU A 421 19.90 39.36 -14.85
N ALA A 422 19.18 38.57 -14.05
CA ALA A 422 19.22 38.63 -12.59
C ALA A 422 20.46 37.97 -11.94
N GLN A 423 21.36 37.37 -12.73
CA GLN A 423 22.62 36.76 -12.27
C GLN A 423 23.86 37.65 -12.51
N PHE A 424 23.67 38.93 -12.86
CA PHE A 424 24.73 39.94 -12.96
C PHE A 424 24.86 40.78 -11.69
#